data_AF-A0A231P7W1-F1
#
_entry.id   AF-A0A231P7W1-F1
#
_cell.length_a   1.000
_cell.length_b   1.000
_cell.length_c   1.000
_cell.angle_alpha   90.00
_cell.angle_beta   90.00
_cell.angle_gamma   90.00
#
_symmetry.space_group_name_H-M   'P 1'
#
loop_
_entity.id
_entity.type
_entity.pdbx_description
1 polymer ?
#
loop_
_entity_poly.entity_id
_entity_poly.type
_entity_poly.pdbx_seq_one_letter_code
_entity_poly.pdbx_strand_id
1 'polypeptide(L)'
;MLRSCLKSFRVILPALAMLALLFTAPPAFSAERHAEAPTVHTNGSGAPSAKNAQTNAVGNTPASVNPPTGSQSTAPDADQDDFSPAQADSLFSPAYQACMDRAAGVTTDMQDCIAAELERLEKVIALKQVALAPVLGEERAKSLHEAVVAWESLRKNGSSAMYDPDGGTLSPLIASMWYLEQTARMAQWLNNLGENAE
;
A
#
# COMPACT_ATOMS: atom_id res chain seq x y z
N MET A 1 58.10 19.57 -54.57
CA MET A 1 56.85 18.93 -55.00
C MET A 1 55.81 19.23 -53.92
N LEU A 2 55.04 20.31 -54.08
CA LEU A 2 53.74 20.39 -54.75
C LEU A 2 52.55 20.01 -53.83
N ARG A 3 51.76 21.05 -53.54
CA ARG A 3 50.29 21.10 -53.35
C ARG A 3 49.73 20.52 -52.04
N SER A 4 49.09 21.33 -51.18
CA SER A 4 47.74 21.95 -51.37
C SER A 4 46.67 20.86 -51.49
N CYS A 5 45.51 20.89 -50.88
CA CYS A 5 44.68 21.93 -50.28
C CYS A 5 43.36 21.21 -49.91
N LEU A 6 42.62 21.58 -48.88
CA LEU A 6 41.33 22.31 -48.91
C LEU A 6 40.38 21.50 -48.00
N LYS A 7 40.04 21.97 -46.79
CA LYS A 7 38.85 22.79 -46.48
C LYS A 7 37.52 22.16 -46.85
N SER A 8 36.72 21.88 -45.82
CA SER A 8 35.26 22.10 -45.72
C SER A 8 34.79 21.34 -44.47
N PHE A 9 34.12 21.88 -43.46
CA PHE A 9 33.27 23.06 -43.36
C PHE A 9 33.43 23.70 -41.97
N ARG A 10 33.19 25.00 -41.96
CA ARG A 10 33.40 25.94 -40.87
C ARG A 10 32.05 26.14 -40.15
N VAL A 11 32.11 26.79 -38.98
CA VAL A 11 31.05 27.57 -38.32
C VAL A 11 29.95 26.71 -37.61
N ILE A 12 29.48 26.91 -36.36
CA ILE A 12 29.33 28.06 -35.45
C ILE A 12 29.22 27.52 -33.99
N LEU A 13 30.02 28.03 -33.04
CA LEU A 13 29.58 28.31 -31.65
C LEU A 13 29.22 29.82 -31.63
N PRO A 14 28.32 30.39 -30.79
CA PRO A 14 28.00 30.08 -29.38
C PRO A 14 26.46 30.12 -29.12
N ALA A 15 25.85 29.97 -27.94
CA ALA A 15 26.04 30.70 -26.70
C ALA A 15 25.17 30.12 -25.57
N LEU A 16 25.74 30.10 -24.37
CA LEU A 16 24.98 30.14 -23.13
C LEU A 16 24.09 31.38 -23.11
N ALA A 17 22.80 31.19 -22.86
CA ALA A 17 21.90 32.25 -22.40
C ALA A 17 20.99 31.67 -21.32
N MET A 18 21.31 32.04 -20.08
CA MET A 18 20.38 32.39 -19.00
C MET A 18 18.90 32.01 -19.20
N LEU A 19 18.41 31.07 -18.39
CA LEU A 19 17.00 31.04 -18.01
C LEU A 19 16.88 30.98 -16.49
N ALA A 20 17.05 32.15 -15.88
CA ALA A 20 16.63 32.43 -14.53
C ALA A 20 15.26 33.11 -14.58
N LEU A 21 14.42 32.75 -13.60
CA LEU A 21 13.16 33.38 -13.19
C LEU A 21 11.92 33.05 -14.03
N LEU A 22 11.09 32.16 -13.48
CA LEU A 22 9.71 32.49 -13.10
C LEU A 22 9.29 31.54 -11.97
N PHE A 23 9.62 31.95 -10.74
CA PHE A 23 8.86 31.57 -9.56
C PHE A 23 7.47 32.19 -9.69
N THR A 24 6.44 31.39 -9.96
CA THR A 24 5.05 31.76 -9.69
C THR A 24 4.58 30.94 -8.50
N ALA A 25 4.60 31.56 -7.32
CA ALA A 25 3.91 31.05 -6.15
C ALA A 25 2.39 30.97 -6.42
N PRO A 26 1.69 29.94 -5.96
CA PRO A 26 0.22 29.98 -5.90
C PRO A 26 -0.22 30.98 -4.82
N PRO A 27 -1.26 31.80 -5.06
CA PRO A 27 -1.78 32.67 -4.03
C PRO A 27 -2.47 31.88 -2.93
N ALA A 28 -2.29 32.41 -1.72
CA ALA A 28 -2.86 31.97 -0.47
C ALA A 28 -4.40 31.88 -0.50
N PHE A 29 -4.91 30.82 0.11
CA PHE A 29 -5.97 30.82 1.12
C PHE A 29 -6.91 32.04 1.11
N SER A 30 -7.98 31.99 0.32
CA SER A 30 -9.19 32.77 0.62
C SER A 30 -10.01 31.98 1.64
N ALA A 31 -9.88 32.39 2.90
CA ALA A 31 -10.83 32.06 3.94
C ALA A 31 -12.14 32.84 3.68
N GLU A 32 -13.12 32.18 3.08
CA GLU A 32 -14.48 32.72 3.02
C GLU A 32 -15.18 32.39 4.35
N ARG A 33 -15.27 33.40 5.21
CA ARG A 33 -16.21 33.44 6.32
C ARG A 33 -17.62 33.44 5.73
N HIS A 34 -18.36 32.35 5.91
CA HIS A 34 -19.81 32.46 5.92
C HIS A 34 -20.26 32.80 7.34
N ALA A 35 -20.62 34.07 7.51
CA ALA A 35 -21.37 34.55 8.65
C ALA A 35 -22.82 34.04 8.58
N GLU A 36 -23.29 33.64 9.75
CA GLU A 36 -24.60 33.15 10.13
C GLU A 36 -25.70 34.20 10.04
N ALA A 37 -26.92 33.79 9.65
CA ALA A 37 -28.18 34.31 10.21
C ALA A 37 -29.38 33.42 9.79
N PRO A 38 -30.46 33.37 10.59
CA PRO A 38 -31.17 32.13 10.92
C PRO A 38 -32.55 32.03 10.25
N THR A 39 -33.02 30.81 10.03
CA THR A 39 -34.46 30.55 9.81
C THR A 39 -35.04 29.85 11.03
N VAL A 40 -35.77 30.66 11.79
CA VAL A 40 -36.74 30.26 12.80
C VAL A 40 -37.86 29.47 12.12
N HIS A 41 -38.06 28.21 12.51
CA HIS A 41 -39.37 27.57 12.43
C HIS A 41 -39.78 27.06 13.81
N THR A 42 -40.91 27.60 14.24
CA THR A 42 -41.58 27.40 15.52
C THR A 42 -42.54 26.20 15.50
N ASN A 43 -42.84 25.73 16.72
CA ASN A 43 -43.93 24.85 17.16
C ASN A 43 -43.63 23.35 17.04
N GLY A 44 -43.79 22.51 18.06
CA GLY A 44 -44.49 22.66 19.33
C GLY A 44 -45.15 21.31 19.64
N SER A 45 -44.74 20.68 20.75
CA SER A 45 -45.43 19.68 21.58
C SER A 45 -46.24 18.54 20.93
N GLY A 46 -45.84 17.30 21.22
CA GLY A 46 -46.76 16.15 21.23
C GLY A 46 -46.10 14.80 20.97
N ALA A 47 -45.73 14.08 22.02
CA ALA A 47 -45.64 12.61 21.99
C ALA A 47 -47.07 12.02 21.99
N PRO A 48 -47.31 10.79 21.46
CA PRO A 48 -46.95 9.58 22.21
C PRO A 48 -46.38 8.42 21.38
N SER A 49 -45.81 7.46 22.12
CA SER A 49 -45.20 6.20 21.71
C SER A 49 -46.11 5.19 21.00
N ALA A 50 -45.51 4.40 20.10
CA ALA A 50 -45.77 2.96 19.93
C ALA A 50 -44.49 2.30 19.32
N LYS A 51 -43.66 1.64 20.13
CA LYS A 51 -43.57 0.17 20.32
C LYS A 51 -43.18 -0.62 19.06
N ASN A 52 -41.91 -1.04 18.97
CA ASN A 52 -41.59 -2.47 18.92
C ASN A 52 -40.15 -2.71 19.40
N ALA A 53 -40.00 -3.11 20.66
CA ALA A 53 -38.76 -3.65 21.22
C ALA A 53 -39.03 -5.12 21.52
N GLN A 54 -38.38 -6.02 20.80
CA GLN A 54 -38.48 -7.45 21.07
C GLN A 54 -37.36 -7.83 22.04
N THR A 55 -37.74 -7.83 23.32
CA THR A 55 -36.97 -8.37 24.43
C THR A 55 -37.05 -9.89 24.43
N ASN A 56 -35.93 -10.58 24.57
CA ASN A 56 -35.88 -11.86 25.26
C ASN A 56 -34.73 -11.79 26.27
N ALA A 57 -35.09 -11.51 27.52
CA ALA A 57 -34.23 -11.67 28.67
C ALA A 57 -34.58 -13.03 29.31
N VAL A 58 -33.58 -13.88 29.50
CA VAL A 58 -33.63 -14.96 30.49
C VAL A 58 -32.39 -14.83 31.35
N GLY A 59 -32.63 -14.70 32.65
CA GLY A 59 -31.70 -14.23 33.66
C GLY A 59 -30.59 -15.20 34.08
N ASN A 60 -29.75 -14.67 34.97
CA ASN A 60 -28.50 -15.22 35.44
C ASN A 60 -28.65 -16.45 36.38
N THR A 61 -27.90 -17.51 36.05
CA THR A 61 -27.06 -18.43 36.89
C THR A 61 -27.69 -19.26 38.05
N PRO A 62 -27.03 -20.35 38.54
CA PRO A 62 -25.92 -21.17 38.01
C PRO A 62 -26.18 -22.71 38.09
N ALA A 63 -25.57 -23.51 37.21
CA ALA A 63 -25.38 -24.95 37.47
C ALA A 63 -24.12 -25.46 36.78
N SER A 64 -23.18 -25.94 37.60
CA SER A 64 -22.00 -26.71 37.20
C SER A 64 -22.45 -28.04 36.60
N VAL A 65 -22.00 -28.35 35.38
CA VAL A 65 -22.10 -29.70 34.81
C VAL A 65 -20.73 -30.07 34.22
N ASN A 66 -20.15 -31.14 34.78
CA ASN A 66 -18.90 -31.76 34.34
C ASN A 66 -18.97 -32.22 32.87
N PRO A 67 -17.83 -32.32 32.16
CA PRO A 67 -17.82 -32.75 30.77
C PRO A 67 -18.09 -34.27 30.66
N PRO A 68 -18.93 -34.74 29.73
CA PRO A 68 -18.98 -36.15 29.41
C PRO A 68 -17.86 -36.50 28.44
N THR A 69 -16.93 -37.30 28.96
CA THR A 69 -16.03 -38.19 28.22
C THR A 69 -16.83 -39.08 27.27
N GLY A 70 -16.37 -39.16 26.02
CA GLY A 70 -16.63 -40.32 25.15
C GLY A 70 -17.86 -40.20 24.26
N SER A 71 -17.63 -39.85 23.00
CA SER A 71 -18.35 -40.45 21.87
C SER A 71 -17.38 -40.59 20.72
N GLN A 72 -16.84 -41.80 20.60
CA GLN A 72 -16.20 -42.29 19.40
C GLN A 72 -17.23 -42.24 18.25
N SER A 73 -16.88 -41.55 17.18
CA SER A 73 -17.54 -41.73 15.89
C SER A 73 -16.53 -42.38 14.96
N THR A 74 -16.74 -43.67 14.68
CA THR A 74 -16.01 -44.45 13.69
C THR A 74 -16.67 -44.28 12.33
N ALA A 75 -15.98 -43.66 11.37
CA ALA A 75 -16.10 -43.91 9.94
C ALA A 75 -14.75 -43.57 9.24
N PRO A 76 -14.33 -44.32 8.20
CA PRO A 76 -12.94 -44.40 7.76
C PRO A 76 -12.57 -43.42 6.63
N ASP A 77 -11.29 -43.03 6.63
CA ASP A 77 -10.41 -42.56 5.54
C ASP A 77 -11.02 -41.93 4.27
N ALA A 78 -10.86 -40.61 4.12
CA ALA A 78 -10.35 -39.97 2.91
C ALA A 78 -10.02 -38.50 3.21
N ASP A 79 -8.76 -38.13 2.92
CA ASP A 79 -8.26 -36.77 2.71
C ASP A 79 -8.29 -35.83 3.93
N GLN A 80 -7.42 -36.13 4.91
CA GLN A 80 -6.70 -35.03 5.56
C GLN A 80 -5.83 -34.38 4.48
N ASP A 81 -6.35 -33.32 3.87
CA ASP A 81 -5.53 -32.37 3.14
C ASP A 81 -4.48 -31.84 4.12
N ASP A 82 -3.29 -32.43 4.04
CA ASP A 82 -2.02 -31.90 4.52
C ASP A 82 -1.71 -30.63 3.73
N PHE A 83 -2.54 -29.61 3.89
CA PHE A 83 -2.15 -28.24 3.61
C PHE A 83 -1.35 -27.76 4.82
N SER A 84 -0.23 -28.46 5.10
CA SER A 84 0.87 -27.82 5.79
C SER A 84 1.22 -26.62 4.91
N PRO A 85 1.04 -25.37 5.37
CA PRO A 85 1.47 -24.22 4.58
C PRO A 85 2.98 -24.39 4.48
N ALA A 86 3.45 -24.88 3.33
CA ALA A 86 4.83 -24.72 2.90
C ALA A 86 5.20 -23.30 3.29
N GLN A 87 6.24 -23.13 4.12
CA GLN A 87 6.50 -21.90 4.85
C GLN A 87 6.19 -20.72 3.94
N ALA A 88 5.09 -20.01 4.22
CA ALA A 88 4.77 -18.83 3.45
C ALA A 88 5.93 -17.88 3.72
N ASP A 89 6.88 -17.79 2.78
CA ASP A 89 8.05 -16.97 2.94
C ASP A 89 7.57 -15.59 3.36
N SER A 90 8.06 -15.11 4.49
CA SER A 90 7.63 -13.83 5.02
C SER A 90 7.91 -12.77 3.95
N LEU A 91 6.86 -12.09 3.50
CA LEU A 91 6.97 -11.01 2.52
C LEU A 91 7.87 -9.86 3.03
N PHE A 92 8.04 -9.77 4.35
CA PHE A 92 8.79 -8.73 5.02
C PHE A 92 10.07 -9.25 5.64
N SER A 93 11.04 -8.36 5.80
CA SER A 93 12.33 -8.70 6.41
C SER A 93 12.18 -9.03 7.91
N PRO A 94 13.09 -9.84 8.47
CA PRO A 94 13.17 -10.02 9.93
C PRO A 94 13.40 -8.70 10.68
N ALA A 95 14.08 -7.74 10.06
CA ALA A 95 14.30 -6.41 10.64
C ALA A 95 13.00 -5.61 10.76
N TYR A 96 12.11 -5.70 9.77
CA TYR A 96 10.76 -5.14 9.84
C TYR A 96 9.96 -5.77 10.97
N GLN A 97 9.95 -7.11 11.09
CA GLN A 97 9.21 -7.79 12.16
C GLN A 97 9.70 -7.35 13.54
N ALA A 98 11.02 -7.35 13.77
CA ALA A 98 11.59 -6.89 15.02
C ALA A 98 11.30 -5.40 15.30
N CYS A 99 11.16 -4.57 14.25
CA CYS A 99 10.76 -3.18 14.38
C CYS A 99 9.31 -3.05 14.83
N MET A 100 8.40 -3.77 14.17
CA MET A 100 6.98 -3.78 14.51
C MET A 100 6.73 -4.29 15.94
N ASP A 101 7.48 -5.30 16.40
CA ASP A 101 7.42 -5.78 17.77
C ASP A 101 7.83 -4.69 18.78
N ARG A 102 8.90 -3.95 18.49
CA ARG A 102 9.39 -2.86 19.35
C ARG A 102 8.46 -1.64 19.35
N ALA A 103 7.76 -1.39 18.24
CA ALA A 103 6.80 -0.29 18.14
C ALA A 103 5.64 -0.48 19.13
N ALA A 104 5.34 -1.71 19.56
CA ALA A 104 4.37 -2.00 20.63
C ALA A 104 2.99 -1.32 20.44
N GLY A 105 2.56 -1.17 19.18
CA GLY A 105 1.28 -0.52 18.82
C GLY A 105 1.33 1.02 18.74
N VAL A 106 2.49 1.64 18.97
CA VAL A 106 2.67 3.08 18.75
C VAL A 106 2.66 3.35 17.25
N THR A 107 1.60 4.02 16.78
CA THR A 107 1.32 4.20 15.35
C THR A 107 2.43 4.92 14.59
N THR A 108 3.08 5.91 15.21
CA THR A 108 4.21 6.63 14.60
C THR A 108 5.39 5.72 14.37
N ASP A 109 5.76 4.92 15.37
CA ASP A 109 6.89 4.00 15.28
C ASP A 109 6.61 2.88 14.27
N MET A 110 5.36 2.40 14.19
CA MET A 110 4.94 1.47 13.14
C MET A 110 5.07 2.08 11.74
N GLN A 111 4.75 3.37 11.57
CA GLN A 111 4.96 4.04 10.29
C GLN A 111 6.44 4.17 9.94
N ASP A 112 7.32 4.42 10.91
CA ASP A 112 8.77 4.43 10.69
C ASP A 112 9.27 3.04 10.27
N CYS A 113 8.76 1.97 10.89
CA CYS A 113 9.06 0.60 10.47
C CYS A 113 8.62 0.32 9.03
N ILE A 114 7.41 0.75 8.66
CA ILE A 114 6.88 0.60 7.30
C ILE A 114 7.74 1.38 6.30
N ALA A 115 8.12 2.61 6.62
CA ALA A 115 8.95 3.44 5.74
C ALA A 115 10.32 2.80 5.46
N ALA A 116 10.98 2.27 6.51
CA ALA A 116 12.27 1.60 6.37
C ALA A 116 12.17 0.33 5.51
N GLU A 117 11.11 -0.46 5.69
CA GLU A 117 10.90 -1.68 4.90
C GLU A 117 10.53 -1.36 3.44
N LEU A 118 9.75 -0.29 3.21
CA LEU A 118 9.48 0.22 1.87
C LEU A 118 10.77 0.60 1.14
N GLU A 119 11.67 1.35 1.79
CA GLU A 119 12.95 1.74 1.19
C GLU A 119 13.76 0.50 0.76
N ARG A 120 13.80 -0.54 1.60
CA ARG A 120 14.47 -1.80 1.28
C ARG A 120 13.83 -2.48 0.07
N LEU A 121 12.51 -2.60 0.05
CA LEU A 121 11.77 -3.28 -1.01
C LEU A 121 11.86 -2.52 -2.34
N GLU A 122 11.80 -1.19 -2.33
CA GLU A 122 11.94 -0.37 -3.53
C GLU A 122 13.32 -0.52 -4.17
N LYS A 123 14.38 -0.63 -3.35
CA LYS A 123 15.73 -0.98 -3.84
C LYS A 123 15.74 -2.36 -4.51
N VAL A 124 15.09 -3.36 -3.93
CA VAL A 124 14.99 -4.71 -4.54
C VAL A 124 14.28 -4.65 -5.89
N ILE A 125 13.14 -3.96 -5.97
CA ILE A 125 12.35 -3.80 -7.20
C ILE A 125 13.19 -3.13 -8.29
N ALA A 126 13.87 -2.04 -7.98
CA ALA A 126 14.70 -1.31 -8.94
C ALA A 126 15.85 -2.17 -9.48
N LEU A 127 16.56 -2.87 -8.59
CA LEU A 127 17.65 -3.76 -8.97
C LEU A 127 17.18 -4.92 -9.86
N LYS A 128 16.05 -5.55 -9.52
CA LYS A 128 15.53 -6.71 -10.26
C LYS A 128 14.98 -6.32 -11.62
N GLN A 129 14.31 -5.18 -11.76
CA GLN A 129 13.86 -4.71 -13.08
C GLN A 129 15.01 -4.52 -14.06
N VAL A 130 16.12 -3.91 -13.60
CA VAL A 130 17.31 -3.71 -14.45
C VAL A 130 17.96 -5.04 -14.80
N ALA A 131 18.09 -5.95 -13.83
CA ALA A 131 18.72 -7.25 -14.03
C ALA A 131 17.93 -8.18 -14.96
N LEU A 132 16.60 -8.13 -14.92
CA LEU A 132 15.73 -9.00 -15.71
C LEU A 132 15.65 -8.63 -17.19
N ALA A 133 15.76 -7.35 -17.52
CA ALA A 133 15.61 -6.88 -18.90
C ALA A 133 16.48 -7.64 -19.93
N PRO A 134 17.81 -7.82 -19.74
CA PRO A 134 18.62 -8.58 -20.68
C PRO A 134 18.31 -10.09 -20.72
N VAL A 135 17.83 -10.67 -19.61
CA VAL A 135 17.52 -12.11 -19.52
C VAL A 135 16.23 -12.44 -20.26
N LEU A 136 15.25 -11.54 -20.22
CA LEU A 136 13.92 -11.78 -20.78
C LEU A 136 13.83 -11.59 -22.30
N GLY A 137 14.77 -10.86 -22.90
CA GLY A 137 14.69 -10.40 -24.29
C GLY A 137 13.73 -9.20 -24.46
N GLU A 138 13.78 -8.56 -25.64
CA GLU A 138 13.18 -7.23 -25.87
C GLU A 138 11.67 -7.18 -25.58
N GLU A 139 10.90 -8.11 -26.15
CA GLU A 139 9.43 -8.09 -26.02
C GLU A 139 9.00 -8.27 -24.55
N ARG A 140 9.53 -9.28 -23.87
CA ARG A 140 9.18 -9.57 -22.47
C ARG A 140 9.70 -8.48 -21.53
N ALA A 141 10.85 -7.88 -21.81
CA ALA A 141 11.35 -6.74 -21.04
C ALA A 141 10.43 -5.52 -21.18
N LYS A 142 9.90 -5.25 -22.38
CA LYS A 142 8.90 -4.21 -22.60
C LYS A 142 7.62 -4.50 -21.80
N SER A 143 7.09 -5.73 -21.86
CA SER A 143 5.91 -6.11 -21.08
C SER A 143 6.15 -6.03 -19.56
N LEU A 144 7.34 -6.40 -19.09
CA LEU A 144 7.72 -6.25 -17.68
C LEU A 144 7.69 -4.77 -17.26
N HIS A 145 8.26 -3.88 -18.07
CA HIS A 145 8.26 -2.45 -17.79
C HIS A 145 6.83 -1.89 -17.71
N GLU A 146 5.98 -2.23 -18.69
CA GLU A 146 4.57 -1.81 -18.69
C GLU A 146 3.80 -2.35 -17.47
N ALA A 147 4.05 -3.59 -17.06
CA ALA A 147 3.45 -4.18 -15.86
C ALA A 147 3.84 -3.43 -14.58
N VAL A 148 5.13 -3.08 -14.44
CA VAL A 148 5.60 -2.28 -13.30
C VAL A 148 4.95 -0.89 -13.28
N VAL A 149 4.87 -0.21 -14.43
CA VAL A 149 4.23 1.11 -14.53
C VAL A 149 2.75 1.04 -14.14
N ALA A 150 2.03 0.02 -14.60
CA ALA A 150 0.63 -0.18 -14.23
C ALA A 150 0.47 -0.48 -12.73
N TRP A 151 1.34 -1.32 -12.18
CA TRP A 151 1.34 -1.66 -10.76
C TRP A 151 1.61 -0.46 -9.85
N GLU A 152 2.48 0.47 -10.25
CA GLU A 152 2.73 1.71 -9.52
C GLU A 152 1.43 2.52 -9.31
N SER A 153 0.62 2.63 -10.35
CA SER A 153 -0.70 3.27 -10.27
C SER A 153 -1.63 2.52 -9.32
N LEU A 154 -1.66 1.18 -9.41
CA LEU A 154 -2.47 0.33 -8.53
C LEU A 154 -2.11 0.52 -7.06
N ARG A 155 -0.82 0.43 -6.68
CA ARG A 155 -0.42 0.55 -5.28
C ARG A 155 -0.73 1.93 -4.71
N LYS A 156 -0.48 2.99 -5.49
CA LYS A 156 -0.73 4.38 -5.08
C LYS A 156 -2.22 4.66 -4.91
N ASN A 157 -3.02 4.33 -5.91
CA ASN A 157 -4.46 4.60 -5.87
C ASN A 157 -5.17 3.72 -4.84
N GLY A 158 -4.74 2.46 -4.69
CA GLY A 158 -5.24 1.58 -3.64
C GLY A 158 -4.93 2.12 -2.25
N SER A 159 -3.72 2.65 -2.02
CA SER A 159 -3.37 3.28 -0.73
C SER A 159 -4.23 4.51 -0.47
N SER A 160 -4.44 5.36 -1.47
CA SER A 160 -5.34 6.51 -1.36
C SER A 160 -6.79 6.12 -1.09
N ALA A 161 -7.26 4.98 -1.61
CA ALA A 161 -8.61 4.48 -1.36
C ALA A 161 -8.78 3.92 0.06
N MET A 162 -7.70 3.46 0.68
CA MET A 162 -7.68 2.98 2.07
C MET A 162 -7.53 4.11 3.08
N TYR A 163 -7.17 5.32 2.65
CA TYR A 163 -7.07 6.49 3.49
C TYR A 163 -8.46 7.11 3.73
N ASP A 164 -8.91 7.05 4.97
CA ASP A 164 -10.07 7.79 5.47
C ASP A 164 -9.60 9.08 6.19
N PRO A 165 -9.94 10.28 5.70
CA PRO A 165 -9.56 11.53 6.36
C PRO A 165 -10.12 11.70 7.77
N ASP A 166 -11.23 11.01 8.10
CA ASP A 166 -11.87 11.06 9.41
C ASP A 166 -11.45 9.87 10.32
N GLY A 167 -10.64 8.95 9.80
CA GLY A 167 -10.25 7.70 10.48
C GLY A 167 -9.11 7.83 11.52
N GLY A 168 -8.78 9.05 11.94
CA GLY A 168 -7.76 9.33 12.95
C GLY A 168 -6.35 8.84 12.56
N THR A 169 -5.51 8.53 13.56
CA THR A 169 -4.11 8.12 13.32
C THR A 169 -3.98 6.73 12.69
N LEU A 170 -4.99 5.88 12.83
CA LEU A 170 -4.98 4.53 12.28
C LEU A 170 -5.17 4.52 10.76
N SER A 171 -5.95 5.46 10.21
CA SER A 171 -6.19 5.59 8.76
C SER A 171 -4.91 5.67 7.91
N PRO A 172 -3.96 6.60 8.16
CA PRO A 172 -2.72 6.63 7.40
C PRO A 172 -1.85 5.38 7.61
N LEU A 173 -1.91 4.75 8.79
CA LEU A 173 -1.21 3.47 9.02
C LEU A 173 -1.77 2.35 8.14
N ILE A 174 -3.10 2.24 8.02
CA ILE A 174 -3.77 1.26 7.15
C ILE A 174 -3.41 1.50 5.68
N ALA A 175 -3.46 2.76 5.23
CA ALA A 175 -3.08 3.15 3.88
C ALA A 175 -1.61 2.80 3.56
N SER A 176 -0.69 3.05 4.51
CA SER A 176 0.72 2.68 4.38
C SER A 176 0.93 1.17 4.38
N MET A 177 0.15 0.41 5.15
CA MET A 177 0.26 -1.05 5.19
C MET A 177 -0.18 -1.70 3.87
N TRP A 178 -1.25 -1.20 3.24
CA TRP A 178 -1.58 -1.59 1.87
C TRP A 178 -0.43 -1.33 0.91
N TYR A 179 0.13 -0.12 0.94
CA TYR A 179 1.23 0.26 0.05
C TYR A 179 2.46 -0.63 0.25
N LEU A 180 2.79 -0.96 1.50
CA LEU A 180 3.85 -1.87 1.88
C LEU A 180 3.63 -3.29 1.36
N GLU A 181 2.45 -3.86 1.58
CA GLU A 181 2.13 -5.22 1.13
C GLU A 181 2.23 -5.35 -0.39
N GLN A 182 1.67 -4.38 -1.13
CA GLN A 182 1.74 -4.38 -2.59
C GLN A 182 3.19 -4.26 -3.09
N THR A 183 4.04 -3.52 -2.38
CA THR A 183 5.49 -3.41 -2.65
C THR A 183 6.22 -4.72 -2.38
N ALA A 184 5.92 -5.39 -1.29
CA ALA A 184 6.52 -6.68 -0.97
C ALA A 184 6.15 -7.77 -1.97
N ARG A 185 4.88 -7.83 -2.39
CA ARG A 185 4.40 -8.78 -3.40
C ARG A 185 5.07 -8.57 -4.77
N MET A 186 5.25 -7.31 -5.19
CA MET A 186 5.97 -7.00 -6.43
C MET A 186 7.45 -7.41 -6.35
N ALA A 187 8.12 -7.12 -5.23
CA ALA A 187 9.50 -7.52 -5.01
C ALA A 187 9.65 -9.07 -5.08
N GLN A 188 8.74 -9.81 -4.44
CA GLN A 188 8.74 -11.27 -4.50
C GLN A 188 8.49 -11.78 -5.94
N TRP A 189 7.51 -11.23 -6.65
CA TRP A 189 7.23 -11.62 -8.03
C TRP A 189 8.44 -11.41 -8.94
N LEU A 190 9.15 -10.28 -8.81
CA LEU A 190 10.38 -10.00 -9.57
C LEU A 190 11.53 -10.94 -9.19
N ASN A 191 11.67 -11.31 -7.91
CA ASN A 191 12.66 -12.30 -7.49
C ASN A 191 12.41 -13.65 -8.16
N ASN A 192 11.17 -14.14 -8.06
CA ASN A 192 10.76 -15.42 -8.62
C ASN A 192 10.87 -15.41 -10.15
N LEU A 193 10.60 -14.29 -10.81
CA LEU A 193 10.77 -14.18 -12.25
C LEU A 193 12.25 -14.34 -12.66
N GLY A 194 13.19 -13.91 -11.82
CA GLY A 194 14.63 -14.09 -12.04
C GLY A 194 15.06 -15.55 -11.87
N GLU A 195 14.60 -16.21 -10.82
CA GLU A 195 14.89 -17.63 -10.56
C GLU A 195 14.38 -18.55 -11.66
N ASN A 196 13.29 -18.18 -12.34
CA ASN A 196 12.71 -18.95 -13.45
C ASN A 196 13.26 -18.56 -14.83
N ALA A 197 14.12 -17.56 -14.92
CA ALA A 197 14.66 -17.06 -16.18
C ALA A 197 16.12 -17.48 -16.44
N GLU A 198 16.79 -18.03 -15.41
CA GLU A 198 18.09 -18.72 -15.51
C GLU A 198 17.93 -20.16 -16.04
#